data_AF-A0A973EPR9-F1
#
_entry.id   AF-A0A973EPR9-F1
#
_cell.length_a   1.000
_cell.length_b   1.000
_cell.length_c   1.000
_cell.angle_alpha   90.00
_cell.angle_beta   90.00
_cell.angle_gamma   90.00
#
_symmetry.space_group_name_H-M   'P 1'
#
loop_
_entity.id
_entity.type
_entity.pdbx_description
1 polymer ?
#
loop_
_entity_poly.entity_id
_entity_poly.type
_entity_poly.pdbx_seq_one_letter_code
_entity_poly.pdbx_strand_id
1 'polypeptide(L)' 'MAVKLKAGKRDVDEIWVWMIRSGNRPAKIARELGVGRALVTCTIHGRKNNRRVLGYLLEKGCPTEILGLPEEVEV' A
#
# COMPACT_ATOMS: atom_id res chain seq x y z
N MET A 1 -2.10 -20.46 20.14
CA MET A 1 -2.60 -20.98 18.85
C MET A 1 -1.82 -20.28 17.75
N ALA A 2 -1.13 -21.02 16.87
CA ALA A 2 -0.38 -20.43 15.77
C ALA A 2 -1.34 -20.16 14.60
N VAL A 3 -1.78 -18.92 14.44
CA VAL A 3 -2.66 -18.52 13.32
C VAL A 3 -1.78 -18.27 12.10
N LYS A 4 -1.86 -19.16 11.11
CA LYS A 4 -1.22 -18.97 9.80
C LYS A 4 -2.01 -17.91 9.03
N LEU A 5 -1.48 -16.69 8.95
CA LEU A 5 -2.04 -15.62 8.12
C LEU A 5 -1.60 -15.83 6.65
N LYS A 6 -2.56 -16.04 5.74
CA LYS A 6 -2.29 -15.97 4.30
C LYS A 6 -2.16 -14.49 3.93
N ALA A 7 -1.00 -14.08 3.43
CA ALA A 7 -0.85 -12.77 2.80
C ALA A 7 -1.92 -12.62 1.71
N GLY A 8 -2.90 -11.74 1.94
CA GLY A 8 -3.93 -11.44 0.95
C GLY A 8 -3.28 -10.95 -0.33
N LYS A 9 -3.74 -11.42 -1.49
CA LYS A 9 -3.24 -10.92 -2.77
C LYS A 9 -3.63 -9.44 -2.88
N ARG A 10 -2.66 -8.55 -3.03
CA ARG A 10 -2.90 -7.11 -3.24
C ARG A 10 -3.83 -6.92 -4.43
N ASP A 11 -4.92 -6.20 -4.21
CA ASP A 11 -5.81 -5.80 -5.30
C ASP A 11 -5.28 -4.53 -5.92
N VAL A 12 -4.44 -4.72 -6.95
CA VAL A 12 -3.75 -3.62 -7.62
C VAL A 12 -4.75 -2.66 -8.25
N ASP A 13 -5.84 -3.18 -8.83
CA ASP A 13 -6.81 -2.36 -9.54
C ASP A 13 -7.62 -1.50 -8.56
N GLU A 14 -8.07 -2.07 -7.44
CA GLU A 14 -8.72 -1.30 -6.38
C GLU A 14 -7.79 -0.27 -5.73
N ILE A 15 -6.50 -0.59 -5.55
CA ILE A 15 -5.52 0.39 -5.07
C ILE A 15 -5.42 1.56 -6.06
N TRP A 16 -5.39 1.30 -7.37
CA TRP A 16 -5.36 2.37 -8.38
C TRP A 16 -6.65 3.20 -8.37
N VAL A 17 -7.82 2.58 -8.24
CA VAL A 17 -9.10 3.27 -8.11
C VAL A 17 -9.11 4.17 -6.88
N TRP A 18 -8.68 3.67 -5.72
CA TRP A 18 -8.54 4.46 -4.50
C TRP A 18 -7.55 5.63 -4.69
N MET A 19 -6.41 5.42 -5.34
CA MET A 19 -5.43 6.49 -5.61
C MET A 19 -5.99 7.60 -6.50
N ILE A 20 -6.82 7.25 -7.48
CA ILE A 20 -7.48 8.21 -8.35
C ILE A 20 -8.53 9.00 -7.56
N ARG A 21 -9.39 8.31 -6.79
CA ARG A 21 -10.44 8.93 -5.98
C ARG A 21 -9.90 9.83 -4.87
N SER A 22 -8.80 9.44 -4.24
CA SER A 22 -8.16 10.19 -3.14
C SER A 22 -7.15 11.24 -3.59
N GLY A 23 -6.84 11.30 -4.90
CA GLY A 23 -5.81 12.20 -5.44
C GLY A 23 -4.37 11.84 -5.03
N ASN A 24 -4.15 10.65 -4.46
CA ASN A 24 -2.83 10.16 -4.05
C ASN A 24 -2.13 9.38 -5.17
N ARG A 25 -1.92 10.02 -6.32
CA ARG A 25 -1.22 9.38 -7.45
C ARG A 25 0.22 9.02 -7.08
N PRO A 26 0.83 7.98 -7.69
CA PRO A 26 2.19 7.54 -7.36
C PRO A 26 3.26 8.63 -7.48
N ALA A 27 3.09 9.59 -8.39
CA ALA A 27 3.99 10.73 -8.52
C ALA A 27 3.94 11.67 -7.29
N LYS A 28 2.75 11.89 -6.72
CA LYS A 28 2.56 12.68 -5.50
C LYS A 28 3.19 11.97 -4.31
N ILE A 29 2.94 10.66 -4.16
CA ILE A 29 3.51 9.83 -3.10
C ILE A 29 5.04 9.81 -3.18
N ALA A 30 5.59 9.63 -4.38
CA ALA A 30 7.03 9.68 -4.62
C ALA A 30 7.63 11.02 -4.20
N ARG A 31 6.96 12.14 -4.52
CA ARG A 31 7.38 13.48 -4.12
C ARG A 31 7.31 13.71 -2.62
N GLU A 32 6.23 13.30 -1.96
CA GLU A 32 6.08 13.48 -0.51
C GLU A 32 7.04 12.62 0.31
N LEU A 33 7.36 11.41 -0.17
CA LEU A 33 8.28 10.51 0.54
C LEU A 33 9.75 10.68 0.12
N GLY A 34 10.04 11.44 -0.94
CA GLY A 34 11.38 11.55 -1.52
C GLY A 34 11.90 10.23 -2.08
N VAL A 35 11.01 9.38 -2.60
CA VAL A 35 11.36 8.05 -3.15
C VAL A 35 11.12 8.01 -4.66
N GLY A 36 11.78 7.08 -5.35
CA GLY A 36 11.55 6.89 -6.78
C GLY A 36 10.13 6.41 -7.08
N ARG A 37 9.50 6.95 -8.14
CA ARG A 37 8.17 6.54 -8.60
C ARG A 37 8.08 5.03 -8.87
N ALA A 38 9.13 4.45 -9.45
CA ALA A 38 9.22 3.01 -9.70
C ALA A 38 9.11 2.19 -8.40
N LEU A 39 9.66 2.68 -7.28
CA LEU A 39 9.58 2.01 -5.99
C LEU A 39 8.14 2.03 -5.44
N VAL A 40 7.40 3.13 -5.63
CA VAL A 40 5.97 3.21 -5.27
C VAL A 40 5.17 2.20 -6.09
N THR A 41 5.35 2.18 -7.42
CA THR A 41 4.67 1.22 -8.31
C THR A 41 5.02 -0.23 -7.95
N CYS A 42 6.30 -0.55 -7.73
CA CYS A 42 6.70 -1.89 -7.29
C CYS A 42 6.04 -2.29 -5.96
N THR A 43 5.77 -1.32 -5.08
CA THR A 43 5.08 -1.58 -3.81
C THR A 43 3.60 -1.87 -4.00
N ILE A 44 2.91 -1.09 -4.84
CA ILE A 44 1.50 -1.30 -5.20
C ILE A 44 1.31 -2.68 -5.84
N HIS A 45 2.15 -3.03 -6.83
CA HIS A 45 2.11 -4.34 -7.49
C HIS A 45 2.59 -5.50 -6.59
N GLY A 46 2.97 -5.21 -5.35
CA GLY A 46 3.47 -6.19 -4.39
C GLY A 46 4.80 -6.85 -4.75
N ARG A 47 5.55 -6.29 -5.70
CA ARG A 47 6.90 -6.75 -6.07
C ARG A 47 7.95 -6.35 -5.05
N LYS A 48 7.69 -5.28 -4.26
CA LYS A 48 8.53 -4.84 -3.14
C LYS A 48 7.66 -4.50 -1.94
N ASN A 49 8.12 -4.81 -0.73
CA ASN A 49 7.45 -4.39 0.49
C ASN A 49 8.18 -3.19 1.09
N ASN A 50 7.80 -1.97 0.68
CA ASN A 50 8.36 -0.76 1.26
C ASN A 50 7.47 -0.24 2.39
N ARG A 51 7.98 -0.29 3.64
CA ARG A 51 7.25 0.14 4.84
C ARG A 51 6.86 1.62 4.81
N ARG A 52 7.67 2.50 4.21
CA ARG A 52 7.37 3.95 4.12
C ARG A 52 6.20 4.21 3.17
N VAL A 53 6.18 3.52 2.03
CA VAL A 53 5.07 3.65 1.06
C VAL A 53 3.79 3.07 1.63
N LEU A 54 3.85 1.88 2.25
CA LEU A 54 2.68 1.26 2.88
C LEU A 54 2.16 2.10 4.06
N GLY A 55 3.05 2.60 4.92
CA GLY A 55 2.69 3.49 6.03
C GLY A 55 2.00 4.76 5.52
N TYR A 56 2.54 5.40 4.49
CA TYR A 56 1.90 6.56 3.88
C TYR A 56 0.50 6.24 3.34
N LEU A 57 0.32 5.08 2.69
CA LEU A 57 -0.99 4.68 2.17
C LEU A 57 -1.99 4.48 3.31
N LEU A 58 -1.58 3.85 4.41
CA LEU A 58 -2.41 3.70 5.61
C LEU A 58 -2.76 5.04 6.25
N GLU A 59 -1.78 5.93 6.43
CA GLU A 59 -1.99 7.28 6.99
C GLU A 59 -2.96 8.13 6.15
N LYS A 60 -3.00 7.91 4.83
CA LYS A 60 -3.95 8.58 3.94
C LYS A 60 -5.33 7.90 3.88
N GLY A 61 -5.53 6.79 4.59
CA GLY A 61 -6.81 6.07 4.63
C GLY A 61 -7.01 5.09 3.47
N CYS A 62 -5.93 4.48 2.97
CA CYS A 62 -6.02 3.37 2.03
C CYS A 62 -6.48 2.11 2.78
N PRO A 63 -7.54 1.42 2.31
CA PRO A 63 -8.02 0.20 2.96
C PRO A 63 -6.93 -0.88 3.08
N THR A 64 -6.80 -1.49 4.26
CA THR A 64 -5.85 -2.58 4.54
C THR A 64 -6.15 -3.82 3.71
N GLU A 65 -7.45 -4.09 3.48
CA GLU A 65 -7.96 -5.22 2.69
C GLU A 65 -7.37 -5.21 1.26
N ILE A 66 -7.41 -4.06 0.57
CA ILE A 66 -6.89 -3.94 -0.80
C ILE A 66 -5.36 -3.92 -0.83
N LEU A 67 -4.73 -3.41 0.24
CA LEU A 67 -3.27 -3.42 0.40
C LEU A 67 -2.69 -4.80 0.70
N GLY A 68 -3.53 -5.82 0.86
CA GLY A 68 -3.12 -7.18 1.20
C GLY A 68 -2.31 -7.23 2.50
N LEU A 69 -2.48 -6.23 3.36
CA LEU A 69 -1.89 -6.22 4.68
C LEU A 69 -2.80 -7.04 5.60
N PRO A 70 -2.24 -7.84 6.52
CA PRO A 70 -3.06 -8.41 7.57
C PRO A 70 -3.75 -7.24 8.29
N GLU A 71 -5.07 -7.34 8.46
CA GLU A 71 -5.74 -6.55 9.49
C GLU A 71 -5.01 -6.86 10.81
N GLU A 72 -4.64 -5.82 11.53
CA GLU A 72 -3.88 -5.80 12.78
C GLU A 72 -2.34 -5.86 12.69
N VAL A 73 -1.75 -4.74 13.11
CA VAL A 73 -0.61 -4.76 14.02
C VAL A 73 -1.05 -3.99 15.27
N GLU A 74 -1.65 -4.70 16.23
CA GLU A 74 -1.60 -4.27 17.63
C GLU A 74 -0.17 -4.47 18.13
N VAL A 75 0.51 -3.39 18.55
CA VAL A 75 1.21 -3.20 19.85
C VAL A 75 1.53 -1.71 20.01
#